data_AF-A0A257AJW0-F1
#
_entry.id   AF-A0A257AJW0-F1
#
_cell.length_a   1.000
_cell.length_b   1.000
_cell.length_c   1.000
_cell.angle_alpha   90.00
_cell.angle_beta   90.00
_cell.angle_gamma   90.00
#
_symmetry.space_group_name_H-M   'P 1'
#
loop_
_entity.id
_entity.type
_entity.pdbx_description
1 polymer ?
#
loop_
_entity_poly.entity_id
_entity_poly.type
_entity_poly.pdbx_seq_one_letter_code
_entity_poly.pdbx_strand_id
1 'polypeptide(L)' 'MRKPVRSASGVVVVALMSSPAKCPHGKCIYCPRGENAAQSYTGNEPSSMRAIQNVYDPALQVRERLKQLRDGGHSTD' A
#
# COMPACT_ATOMS: atom_id res chain seq x y z
N MET A 1 -14.88 -6.16 -20.39
CA MET A 1 -13.51 -6.60 -20.74
C MET A 1 -12.76 -6.95 -19.45
N ARG A 2 -12.55 -8.23 -19.14
CA ARG A 2 -11.75 -8.64 -17.96
C ARG A 2 -10.28 -8.40 -18.27
N LYS A 3 -9.59 -7.61 -17.43
CA LYS A 3 -8.16 -7.35 -17.59
C LYS A 3 -7.41 -8.68 -17.37
N PRO A 4 -6.41 -9.03 -18.20
CA PRO A 4 -5.67 -10.27 -18.01
C PRO A 4 -5.02 -10.30 -16.62
N VAL A 5 -5.32 -11.36 -15.86
CA VAL A 5 -4.85 -11.54 -14.49
C VAL A 5 -3.36 -11.88 -14.53
N ARG A 6 -2.51 -11.02 -13.96
CA ARG A 6 -1.04 -11.24 -13.92
C ARG A 6 -0.57 -12.14 -12.77
N SER A 7 -1.48 -12.69 -11.97
CA SER A 7 -1.19 -13.62 -10.86
C SER A 7 -1.17 -15.07 -11.35
N ALA A 8 -0.27 -15.41 -12.27
CA ALA A 8 -0.17 -16.77 -12.81
C ALA A 8 0.28 -17.82 -11.78
N SER A 9 0.94 -17.41 -10.70
CA SER A 9 1.44 -18.29 -9.63
C SER A 9 0.42 -18.61 -8.54
N GLY A 10 -0.82 -18.08 -8.63
CA GLY A 10 -1.82 -18.21 -7.56
C GLY A 10 -1.57 -17.37 -6.31
N VAL A 11 -0.41 -16.71 -6.20
CA VAL A 11 -0.06 -15.84 -5.07
C VAL A 11 -0.40 -14.38 -5.39
N VAL A 12 -1.09 -13.72 -4.46
CA VAL A 12 -1.45 -12.31 -4.57
C VAL A 12 -0.76 -11.51 -3.46
N VAL A 13 0.06 -10.53 -3.87
CA VAL A 13 0.81 -9.69 -2.93
C VAL A 13 -0.05 -8.52 -2.43
N VAL A 14 -0.15 -8.40 -1.11
CA VAL A 14 -0.81 -7.29 -0.41
C VAL A 14 0.26 -6.47 0.29
N ALA A 15 0.62 -5.32 -0.30
CA ALA A 15 1.53 -4.37 0.30
C ALA A 15 0.76 -3.36 1.17
N LEU A 16 1.22 -3.19 2.41
CA LEU A 16 0.67 -2.30 3.43
C LEU A 16 1.74 -1.29 3.86
N MET A 17 1.32 -0.19 4.48
CA MET A 17 2.25 0.74 5.14
C MET A 17 1.84 0.97 6.59
N SER A 18 2.82 1.06 7.47
CA SER A 18 2.65 1.54 8.84
C SER A 18 2.50 3.06 8.86
N SER A 19 1.92 3.57 9.94
CA SER A 19 1.76 5.00 10.16
C SER A 19 3.10 5.76 10.04
N PRO A 20 3.10 6.99 9.51
CA PRO A 20 4.30 7.83 9.44
C PRO A 20 4.91 8.02 10.83
N ALA A 21 6.18 7.64 10.97
CA ALA A 21 6.95 7.80 12.21
C ALA A 21 8.31 8.44 11.90
N LYS A 22 8.83 9.21 12.87
CA LYS A 22 10.18 9.80 12.74
C LYS A 22 11.22 8.69 12.95
N CYS A 23 12.29 8.73 12.15
CA CYS A 23 13.42 7.82 12.36
C CYS A 23 14.12 8.11 13.71
N PRO A 24 14.60 7.07 14.41
CA PRO A 24 15.28 7.22 15.71
C PRO A 24 16.62 7.97 15.59
N HIS A 25 17.28 7.87 14.43
CA HIS A 25 18.53 8.56 14.13
C HIS A 25 18.33 9.98 13.55
N GLY A 26 17.10 10.49 13.54
CA GLY A 26 16.78 11.80 12.97
C GLY A 26 16.63 11.81 11.44
N LYS A 27 16.79 12.98 10.83
CA LYS A 27 16.52 13.18 9.39
C LYS A 27 17.68 12.68 8.54
N CYS A 28 17.40 11.72 7.66
CA CYS A 28 18.32 11.34 6.58
C CYS A 28 18.24 12.37 5.44
N ILE A 29 19.40 12.80 4.92
CA ILE A 29 19.49 13.81 3.84
C ILE A 29 18.93 13.29 2.50
N TYR A 30 19.01 11.97 2.27
CA TYR A 30 18.58 11.35 1.01
C TYR A 30 17.13 10.84 1.03
N CYS A 31 16.54 10.63 2.22
CA CYS A 31 15.18 10.10 2.29
C CYS A 31 14.16 11.20 1.93
N PRO A 32 13.30 10.97 0.92
CA PRO A 32 12.18 11.87 0.68
C PRO A 32 11.18 11.78 1.84
N ARG A 33 10.41 12.85 2.00
CA ARG A 33 9.38 12.95 3.02
C ARG A 33 8.13 13.54 2.42
N GLY A 34 7.25 12.68 1.91
CA GLY A 34 5.94 13.06 1.42
C GLY A 34 5.02 13.56 2.53
N GLU A 35 4.02 14.35 2.17
CA GLU A 35 3.00 14.82 3.10
C GLU A 35 2.12 13.65 3.54
N ASN A 36 2.03 13.42 4.85
CA ASN A 36 1.33 12.29 5.46
C ASN A 36 1.77 10.90 4.96
N ALA A 37 2.89 10.79 4.23
CA ALA A 37 3.41 9.53 3.70
C ALA A 37 4.31 8.80 4.70
N ALA A 38 4.45 7.49 4.55
CA ALA A 38 5.46 6.72 5.27
C ALA A 38 6.87 7.21 4.93
N GLN A 39 7.82 7.02 5.85
CA GLN A 39 9.19 7.47 5.65
C GLN A 39 9.79 6.89 4.37
N SER A 40 10.51 7.72 3.61
CA SER A 40 11.10 7.38 2.30
C SER A 40 10.12 7.23 1.12
N TYR A 41 8.83 7.54 1.31
CA TYR A 41 7.83 7.59 0.23
C TYR A 41 7.39 9.03 -0.09
N THR A 42 6.89 9.24 -1.32
CA THR A 42 6.40 10.56 -1.77
C THR A 42 4.93 10.79 -1.45
N GLY A 43 4.14 9.73 -1.25
CA GLY A 43 2.69 9.80 -1.01
C GLY A 43 1.85 9.57 -2.26
N ASN A 44 2.46 9.65 -3.44
CA ASN A 44 1.77 9.49 -4.73
C ASN A 44 1.82 8.05 -5.26
N GLU A 45 2.54 7.15 -4.59
CA GLU A 45 2.58 5.74 -4.95
C GLU A 45 1.22 5.08 -4.64
N PRO A 46 0.77 4.09 -5.43
CA PRO A 46 -0.52 3.44 -5.19
C PRO A 46 -0.68 2.84 -3.80
N SER A 47 0.39 2.29 -3.22
CA SER A 47 0.41 1.78 -1.85
C SER A 47 0.31 2.91 -0.82
N SER A 48 1.08 3.99 -1.00
CA SER A 48 1.05 5.18 -0.14
C SER A 48 -0.33 5.82 -0.13
N MET A 49 -0.93 6.05 -1.30
CA MET A 49 -2.28 6.63 -1.40
C MET A 49 -3.34 5.77 -0.70
N ARG A 50 -3.29 4.44 -0.87
CA ARG A 50 -4.20 3.54 -0.15
C ARG A 50 -3.98 3.58 1.36
N ALA A 51 -2.73 3.67 1.82
CA ALA A 51 -2.45 3.78 3.24
C ALA A 51 -2.97 5.09 3.83
N ILE A 52 -2.77 6.22 3.13
CA ILE A 52 -3.29 7.53 3.52
C ILE A 52 -4.83 7.52 3.55
N GLN A 53 -5.50 6.98 2.52
CA GLN A 53 -6.96 6.86 2.45
C GLN A 53 -7.54 6.03 3.60
N ASN A 54 -6.83 4.99 4.03
CA ASN A 54 -7.24 4.13 5.14
C ASN A 54 -6.69 4.60 6.50
N VAL A 55 -6.13 5.82 6.58
CA VAL A 55 -5.57 6.39 7.81
C VAL A 55 -4.56 5.45 8.49
N TYR A 56 -3.82 4.70 7.67
CA TYR A 56 -2.84 3.70 8.11
C TYR A 56 -3.41 2.56 8.98
N ASP A 57 -4.74 2.36 8.99
CA ASP A 57 -5.35 1.22 9.67
C ASP A 57 -5.01 -0.09 8.93
N PRO A 58 -4.40 -1.08 9.61
CA PRO A 58 -3.96 -2.30 8.95
C PRO A 58 -5.12 -3.16 8.45
N ALA A 59 -6.22 -3.22 9.20
CA ALA A 59 -7.37 -4.04 8.85
C ALA A 59 -8.11 -3.47 7.63
N LEU A 60 -8.29 -2.15 7.56
CA LEU A 60 -8.89 -1.46 6.42
C LEU A 60 -8.02 -1.56 5.17
N GLN A 61 -6.70 -1.32 5.29
CA GLN A 61 -5.79 -1.46 4.14
C GLN A 61 -5.84 -2.87 3.54
N VAL A 62 -5.90 -3.92 4.36
CA VAL A 62 -6.04 -5.31 3.89
C VAL A 62 -7.41 -5.55 3.26
N ARG A 63 -8.50 -5.21 3.96
CA ARG A 63 -9.87 -5.44 3.48
C ARG A 63 -10.14 -4.77 2.14
N GLU A 64 -9.79 -3.49 2.00
CA GLU A 64 -9.97 -2.76 0.75
C GLU A 64 -9.07 -3.29 -0.37
N ARG A 65 -7.83 -3.70 -0.05
CA ARG A 65 -6.95 -4.27 -1.07
C ARG A 65 -7.46 -5.62 -1.56
N LEU A 66 -7.95 -6.48 -0.69
CA LEU A 66 -8.56 -7.77 -1.06
C LEU A 66 -9.83 -7.59 -1.89
N LYS A 67 -10.67 -6.61 -1.53
CA LYS A 67 -11.86 -6.24 -2.32
C LYS A 67 -11.48 -5.80 -3.72
N GLN A 68 -10.53 -4.88 -3.86
CA GLN A 68 -10.04 -4.43 -5.17
C GLN A 68 -9.47 -5.58 -6.03
N LEU A 69 -8.82 -6.55 -5.39
CA LEU A 69 -8.28 -7.73 -6.07
C LEU A 69 -9.39 -8.66 -6.56
N ARG A 70 -10.40 -8.93 -5.73
CA ARG A 70 -11.60 -9.69 -6.13
C ARG A 70 -12.36 -9.02 -7.27
N ASP A 71 -12.59 -7.71 -7.17
CA ASP A 71 -13.25 -6.92 -8.23
C ASP A 71 -12.42 -6.94 -9.53
N GLY A 72 -11.08 -7.00 -9.40
CA GLY A 72 -10.14 -7.19 -10.51
C GLY A 72 -10.07 -8.60 -11.08
N GLY A 73 -10.79 -9.57 -10.51
CA GLY A 73 -10.84 -10.97 -10.96
C GLY A 73 -9.72 -11.86 -10.44
N HIS A 74 -9.01 -11.46 -9.39
CA HIS A 74 -8.03 -12.30 -8.69
C HIS A 74 -8.73 -13.16 -7.63
N SER A 75 -8.33 -14.43 -7.51
CA SER A 75 -8.68 -15.25 -6.34
C SER A 75 -8.00 -14.69 -5.09
N THR A 76 -8.71 -14.64 -3.97
CA THR A 76 -8.20 -14.12 -2.69
C THR A 76 -8.50 -15.05 -1.51
N ASP A 77 -8.71 -16.33 -1.80
CA ASP A 77 -8.88 -17.39 -0.80
C ASP A 77 -7.52 -17.91 -0.29
#